data_AF-A0A4R9LTK5-F1
#
_entry.id   AF-A0A4R9LTK5-F1
#
_cell.length_a   1.000
_cell.length_b   1.000
_cell.length_c   1.000
_cell.angle_alpha   90.00
_cell.angle_beta   90.00
_cell.angle_gamma   90.00
#
_symmetry.space_group_name_H-M   'P 1'
#
loop_
_entity.id
_entity.type
_entity.pdbx_description
1 polymer ?
#
loop_
_entity_poly.entity_id
_entity_poly.type
_entity_poly.pdbx_seq_one_letter_code
_entity_poly.pdbx_strand_id
1 'polypeptide(L)'
;MINKLYFLIITICLIQSPLFSQIKLTDSESKNIDSKFQSIEKRLEQIEKSDLKSLNQRLEFSKEIISGHDTMFSGINTIFALVSAILATLGIILPFLTYFLGIKPAQDSIKNLRKEMSDFLKNTQKEQVEKALQNLNSTNLQLKNDANLFLSINQHYEFQDKDYFDIYSLLESDLEDSYKGTLKLIFSNKISNYATKYFDSLIITHEADPNIFYIIRYYSLCGIENKFSKIVEYIKNSQYISNRALNLSSMIISTSHTDFLKIFDSDEIISAFTKEEGILFLKHIQGTLEHYKLVDLFKNTKFFKSFSN
;
A
#
# COMPACT_ATOMS: atom_id res chain seq x y z
N MET A 1 -22.44 38.17 81.70
CA MET A 1 -22.88 38.18 83.12
C MET A 1 -22.02 39.08 84.02
N ILE A 2 -21.14 39.94 83.48
CA ILE A 2 -20.27 40.85 84.25
C ILE A 2 -20.72 42.33 84.16
N ASN A 3 -21.47 42.72 83.12
CA ASN A 3 -21.99 44.09 82.99
C ASN A 3 -23.20 44.41 83.88
N LYS A 4 -23.85 43.41 84.50
CA LYS A 4 -24.98 43.64 85.44
C LYS A 4 -24.53 43.96 86.87
N LEU A 5 -23.27 43.66 87.23
CA LEU A 5 -22.74 43.90 88.58
C LEU A 5 -22.29 45.35 88.77
N TYR A 6 -21.68 45.96 87.75
CA TYR A 6 -21.27 47.37 87.76
C TYR A 6 -22.47 48.32 87.87
N PHE A 7 -23.60 47.95 87.27
CA PHE A 7 -24.80 48.77 87.34
C PHE A 7 -25.38 48.82 88.76
N LEU A 8 -25.35 47.69 89.48
CA LEU A 8 -25.87 47.57 90.85
C LEU A 8 -24.98 48.31 91.88
N ILE A 9 -23.65 48.33 91.69
CA ILE A 9 -22.71 49.00 92.59
C ILE A 9 -22.84 50.53 92.49
N ILE A 10 -23.11 51.06 91.29
CA ILE A 10 -23.33 52.51 91.11
C ILE A 10 -24.67 52.95 91.71
N THR A 11 -25.69 52.08 91.76
CA THR A 11 -27.00 52.43 92.34
C THR A 11 -26.99 52.49 93.87
N ILE A 12 -26.15 51.71 94.53
CA ILE A 12 -26.12 51.63 96.00
C ILE A 12 -25.31 52.78 96.63
N CYS A 13 -24.29 53.32 95.96
CA CYS A 13 -23.46 54.40 96.50
C CYS A 13 -24.12 55.80 96.51
N LEU A 14 -25.29 55.98 95.90
CA LEU A 14 -25.95 57.30 95.82
C LEU A 14 -27.06 57.52 96.85
N ILE A 15 -27.35 56.55 97.73
CA ILE A 15 -28.56 56.59 98.59
C ILE A 15 -28.29 57.00 100.04
N GLN A 16 -27.05 57.14 100.53
CA GLN A 16 -26.82 57.50 101.95
C GLN A 16 -25.65 58.47 102.18
N SER A 17 -25.89 59.77 102.00
CA SER A 17 -25.27 60.80 102.87
C SER A 17 -26.22 62.01 103.02
N PRO A 18 -26.73 62.29 104.23
CA PRO A 18 -27.65 63.40 104.48
C PRO A 18 -26.86 64.58 105.08
N LEU A 19 -26.33 65.47 104.23
CA LEU A 19 -25.83 66.77 104.68
C LEU A 19 -25.64 67.72 103.50
N PHE A 20 -26.75 68.28 102.99
CA PHE A 20 -26.80 69.71 102.65
C PHE A 20 -28.28 70.11 102.52
N SER A 21 -28.74 70.76 103.58
CA SER A 21 -29.93 71.58 103.61
C SER A 21 -29.78 72.78 102.67
N GLN A 22 -30.86 73.08 101.94
CA GLN A 22 -31.20 74.36 101.30
C GLN A 22 -30.37 74.81 100.10
N ILE A 23 -30.78 74.36 98.90
CA ILE A 23 -30.83 75.23 97.71
C ILE A 23 -32.21 75.06 97.07
N LYS A 24 -33.08 76.05 97.24
CA LYS A 24 -34.24 76.27 96.38
C LYS A 24 -33.71 76.79 95.04
N LEU A 25 -34.13 76.21 93.90
CA LEU A 25 -34.21 76.84 92.55
C LEU A 25 -34.87 75.81 91.60
N THR A 26 -36.19 75.87 91.42
CA THR A 26 -36.95 76.36 90.22
C THR A 26 -37.40 75.26 89.22
N ASP A 27 -38.70 75.24 88.92
CA ASP A 27 -39.48 74.30 88.06
C ASP A 27 -39.03 74.15 86.58
N SER A 28 -37.86 74.68 86.18
CA SER A 28 -37.40 74.64 84.78
C SER A 28 -36.48 73.46 84.43
N GLU A 29 -35.87 72.79 85.42
CA GLU A 29 -34.85 71.76 85.17
C GLU A 29 -35.41 70.34 84.97
N SER A 30 -36.57 69.99 85.56
CA SER A 30 -37.14 68.62 85.42
C SER A 30 -37.71 68.34 84.02
N LYS A 31 -38.31 69.34 83.36
CA LYS A 31 -38.77 69.24 81.95
C LYS A 31 -37.63 69.05 80.95
N ASN A 32 -36.39 69.39 81.33
CA ASN A 32 -35.21 69.33 80.46
C ASN A 32 -34.56 67.93 80.44
N ILE A 33 -34.91 67.05 81.38
CA ILE A 33 -34.36 65.68 81.49
C ILE A 33 -35.24 64.68 80.73
N ASP A 34 -36.56 64.73 80.88
CA ASP A 34 -37.49 63.86 80.14
C ASP A 34 -37.45 64.10 78.63
N SER A 35 -37.28 65.36 78.21
CA SER A 35 -37.10 65.71 76.80
C SER A 35 -35.79 65.17 76.21
N LYS A 36 -34.72 65.07 77.02
CA LYS A 36 -33.45 64.45 76.61
C LYS A 36 -33.60 62.94 76.45
N PHE A 37 -34.28 62.25 77.36
CA PHE A 37 -34.50 60.80 77.25
C PHE A 37 -35.34 60.43 76.02
N GLN A 38 -36.44 61.13 75.77
CA GLN A 38 -37.24 60.93 74.54
C GLN A 38 -36.44 61.25 73.26
N SER A 39 -35.50 62.20 73.31
CA SER A 39 -34.64 62.51 72.16
C SER A 39 -33.59 61.42 71.90
N ILE A 40 -33.13 60.72 72.94
CA ILE A 40 -32.17 59.61 72.83
C ILE A 40 -32.85 58.34 72.31
N GLU A 41 -34.05 58.04 72.80
CA GLU A 41 -34.84 56.88 72.37
C GLU A 41 -35.28 57.02 70.90
N LYS A 42 -35.72 58.22 70.49
CA LYS A 42 -35.97 58.54 69.07
C LYS A 42 -34.72 58.43 68.20
N ARG A 43 -33.53 58.80 68.72
CA ARG A 43 -32.26 58.65 68.00
C ARG A 43 -31.86 57.19 67.84
N LEU A 44 -32.07 56.37 68.86
CA LEU A 44 -31.80 54.92 68.81
C LEU A 44 -32.72 54.21 67.80
N GLU A 45 -34.02 54.48 67.83
CA GLU A 45 -34.95 53.96 66.81
C GLU A 45 -34.61 54.45 65.39
N GLN A 46 -34.15 55.69 65.25
CA GLN A 46 -33.70 56.23 63.96
C GLN A 46 -32.42 55.54 63.46
N ILE A 47 -31.45 55.28 64.34
CA ILE A 47 -30.19 54.61 64.00
C ILE A 47 -30.45 53.15 63.61
N GLU A 48 -31.27 52.43 64.36
CA GLU A 48 -31.58 51.02 64.08
C GLU A 48 -32.39 50.88 62.77
N LYS A 49 -33.36 51.77 62.52
CA LYS A 49 -34.08 51.84 61.24
C LYS A 49 -33.19 52.34 60.09
N SER A 50 -32.27 53.28 60.31
CA SER A 50 -31.39 53.79 59.25
C SER A 50 -30.32 52.78 58.86
N ASP A 51 -29.72 52.10 59.83
CA ASP A 51 -28.64 51.14 59.59
C ASP A 51 -29.18 49.87 58.96
N LEU A 52 -30.30 49.32 59.43
CA LEU A 52 -30.99 48.19 58.76
C LEU A 52 -31.43 48.53 57.35
N LYS A 53 -31.95 49.76 57.14
CA LYS A 53 -32.32 50.22 55.80
C LYS A 53 -31.10 50.37 54.89
N SER A 54 -29.99 50.89 55.41
CA SER A 54 -28.74 50.99 54.65
C SER A 54 -28.14 49.62 54.33
N LEU A 55 -28.23 48.66 55.27
CA LEU A 55 -27.75 47.30 55.06
C LEU A 55 -28.58 46.58 53.99
N ASN A 56 -29.92 46.66 54.09
CA ASN A 56 -30.81 46.09 53.08
C ASN A 56 -30.61 46.72 51.71
N GLN A 57 -30.40 48.04 51.63
CA GLN A 57 -30.04 48.70 50.38
C GLN A 57 -28.71 48.21 49.80
N ARG A 58 -27.68 48.03 50.64
CA ARG A 58 -26.39 47.47 50.19
C ARG A 58 -26.51 46.02 49.74
N LEU A 59 -27.38 45.24 50.37
CA LEU A 59 -27.63 43.85 50.07
C LEU A 59 -28.41 43.69 48.76
N GLU A 60 -29.44 44.51 48.55
CA GLU A 60 -30.14 44.65 47.26
C GLU A 60 -29.19 45.08 46.15
N PHE A 61 -28.37 46.09 46.40
CA PHE A 61 -27.37 46.57 45.43
C PHE A 61 -26.32 45.50 45.10
N SER A 62 -25.88 44.73 46.10
CA SER A 62 -24.94 43.62 45.90
C SER A 62 -25.61 42.46 45.15
N LYS A 63 -26.90 42.17 45.38
CA LYS A 63 -27.68 41.19 44.61
C LYS A 63 -27.86 41.64 43.15
N GLU A 64 -28.14 42.92 42.91
CA GLU A 64 -28.19 43.48 41.55
C GLU A 64 -26.84 43.35 40.84
N ILE A 65 -25.73 43.66 41.53
CA ILE A 65 -24.38 43.49 40.96
C ILE A 65 -24.09 42.01 40.65
N ILE A 66 -24.40 41.10 41.57
CA ILE A 66 -24.18 39.66 41.36
C ILE A 66 -25.04 39.14 40.20
N SER A 67 -26.33 39.51 40.16
CA SER A 67 -27.23 39.16 39.07
C SER A 67 -26.77 39.76 37.73
N GLY A 68 -26.22 40.96 37.75
CA GLY A 68 -25.62 41.59 36.58
C GLY A 68 -24.38 40.83 36.10
N HIS A 69 -23.52 40.39 37.01
CA HIS A 69 -22.37 39.54 36.70
C HIS A 69 -22.78 38.17 36.18
N ASP A 70 -23.77 37.50 36.77
CA ASP A 70 -24.26 36.19 36.28
C ASP A 70 -24.81 36.30 34.85
N THR A 71 -25.54 37.37 34.56
CA THR A 71 -26.06 37.64 33.21
C THR A 71 -24.91 37.88 32.23
N MET A 72 -23.88 38.64 32.65
CA MET A 72 -22.69 38.89 31.85
C MET A 72 -21.88 37.61 31.58
N PHE A 73 -21.68 36.77 32.60
CA PHE A 73 -21.00 35.47 32.47
C PHE A 73 -21.78 34.49 31.58
N SER A 74 -23.12 34.47 31.70
CA SER A 74 -23.99 33.69 30.81
C SER A 74 -23.86 34.14 29.34
N GLY A 75 -23.79 35.45 29.10
CA GLY A 75 -23.53 36.01 27.76
C GLY A 75 -22.17 35.57 27.19
N ILE A 76 -21.12 35.63 28.01
CA ILE A 76 -19.77 35.18 27.63
C ILE A 76 -19.75 33.68 27.30
N ASN A 77 -20.36 32.84 28.14
CA ASN A 77 -20.47 31.40 27.88
C ASN A 77 -21.22 31.09 26.59
N THR A 78 -22.28 31.83 26.29
CA THR A 78 -23.04 31.66 25.04
C THR A 78 -22.18 31.99 23.81
N ILE A 79 -21.39 33.06 23.88
CA ILE A 79 -20.45 33.43 22.82
C ILE A 79 -19.38 32.35 22.64
N PHE A 80 -18.78 31.86 23.73
CA PHE A 80 -17.78 30.79 23.66
C PHE A 80 -18.36 29.48 23.11
N ALA A 81 -19.60 29.14 23.46
CA ALA A 81 -20.29 27.97 22.90
C ALA A 81 -20.52 28.13 21.40
N LEU A 82 -20.93 29.31 20.93
CA LEU A 82 -21.11 29.61 19.50
C LEU A 82 -19.79 29.52 18.74
N VAL A 83 -18.73 30.14 19.26
CA VAL A 83 -17.39 30.09 18.66
C VAL A 83 -16.88 28.65 18.63
N SER A 84 -17.06 27.88 19.69
CA SER A 84 -16.65 26.47 19.76
C SER A 84 -17.42 25.62 18.75
N ALA A 85 -18.73 25.85 18.58
CA ALA A 85 -19.53 25.17 17.57
C ALA A 85 -19.07 25.48 16.15
N ILE A 86 -18.71 26.74 15.86
CA ILE A 86 -18.14 27.14 14.57
C ILE A 86 -16.79 26.45 14.34
N LEU A 87 -15.90 26.46 15.34
CA LEU A 87 -14.60 25.79 15.24
C LEU A 87 -14.72 24.28 15.06
N ALA A 88 -15.65 23.62 15.77
CA ALA A 88 -15.94 22.20 15.60
C ALA A 88 -16.47 21.89 14.20
N THR A 89 -17.37 22.74 13.69
CA THR A 89 -17.92 22.61 12.34
C THR A 89 -16.83 22.78 11.28
N LEU A 90 -15.95 23.78 11.43
CA LEU A 90 -14.78 23.95 10.57
C LEU A 90 -13.85 22.75 10.66
N GLY A 91 -13.59 22.22 11.85
CA GLY A 91 -12.76 21.03 12.06
C GLY A 91 -13.27 19.78 11.33
N ILE A 92 -14.59 19.67 11.11
CA ILE A 92 -15.20 18.60 10.33
C ILE A 92 -15.21 18.93 8.83
N ILE A 93 -15.60 20.16 8.45
CA ILE A 93 -15.77 20.54 7.05
C ILE A 93 -14.43 20.66 6.31
N LEU A 94 -13.39 21.19 6.94
CA LEU A 94 -12.09 21.42 6.29
C LEU A 94 -11.49 20.14 5.73
N PRO A 95 -11.39 19.02 6.49
CA PRO A 95 -10.91 17.75 5.96
C PRO A 95 -11.70 17.25 4.75
N PHE A 96 -13.03 17.39 4.77
CA PHE A 96 -13.88 17.02 3.64
C PHE A 96 -13.58 17.89 2.41
N LEU A 97 -13.50 19.21 2.56
CA LEU A 97 -13.14 20.11 1.46
C LEU A 97 -11.75 19.81 0.91
N THR A 98 -10.76 19.62 1.79
CA THR A 98 -9.39 19.25 1.39
C THR A 98 -9.38 17.93 0.63
N TYR A 99 -10.16 16.93 1.06
CA TYR A 99 -10.26 15.67 0.36
C TYR A 99 -10.89 15.81 -1.03
N PHE A 100 -12.06 16.46 -1.13
CA PHE A 100 -12.81 16.54 -2.38
C PHE A 100 -12.23 17.53 -3.40
N LEU A 101 -11.63 18.64 -2.95
CA LEU A 101 -11.07 19.67 -3.84
C LEU A 101 -9.57 19.50 -4.09
N GLY A 102 -8.84 18.95 -3.12
CA GLY A 102 -7.39 18.78 -3.21
C GLY A 102 -6.98 17.33 -3.52
N ILE A 103 -7.27 16.42 -2.60
CA ILE A 103 -6.68 15.07 -2.62
C ILE A 103 -7.25 14.23 -3.77
N LYS A 104 -8.58 14.13 -3.88
CA LYS A 104 -9.22 13.27 -4.88
C LYS A 104 -8.91 13.68 -6.34
N PRO A 105 -9.05 14.96 -6.74
CA PRO A 105 -8.68 15.39 -8.09
C PRO A 105 -7.19 15.18 -8.39
N ALA A 106 -6.30 15.36 -7.40
CA ALA A 106 -4.88 15.09 -7.56
C ALA A 106 -4.60 13.59 -7.77
N GLN A 107 -5.27 12.71 -7.02
CA GLN A 107 -5.17 11.27 -7.20
C GLN A 107 -5.67 10.84 -8.59
N ASP A 108 -6.80 11.38 -9.04
CA ASP A 108 -7.35 11.10 -10.37
C ASP A 108 -6.40 11.59 -11.48
N SER A 109 -5.81 12.77 -11.32
CA SER A 109 -4.80 13.31 -12.26
C SER A 109 -3.55 12.43 -12.32
N ILE A 110 -3.04 11.98 -11.16
CA ILE A 110 -1.89 11.05 -11.11
C ILE A 110 -2.24 9.72 -11.78
N LYS A 111 -3.45 9.20 -11.57
CA LYS A 111 -3.91 7.96 -12.19
C LYS A 111 -3.99 8.10 -13.72
N ASN A 112 -4.51 9.21 -14.22
CA ASN A 112 -4.56 9.49 -15.65
C ASN A 112 -3.17 9.63 -16.24
N LEU A 113 -2.27 10.38 -15.59
CA LEU A 113 -0.88 10.53 -16.03
C LEU A 113 -0.15 9.19 -16.07
N ARG A 114 -0.35 8.31 -15.08
CA ARG A 114 0.23 6.96 -15.10
C ARG A 114 -0.28 6.14 -16.28
N LYS A 115 -1.56 6.26 -16.62
CA LYS A 115 -2.15 5.59 -17.77
C LYS A 115 -1.55 6.12 -19.08
N GLU A 116 -1.52 7.44 -19.27
CA GLU A 116 -0.94 8.09 -20.44
C GLU A 116 0.54 7.73 -20.62
N MET A 117 1.32 7.73 -19.54
CA MET A 117 2.72 7.34 -19.56
C MET A 117 2.89 5.86 -19.90
N SER A 118 2.05 4.99 -19.35
CA SER A 118 2.04 3.56 -19.70
C SER A 118 1.71 3.34 -21.18
N ASP A 119 0.71 4.05 -21.71
CA ASP A 119 0.30 3.94 -23.12
C ASP A 119 1.40 4.48 -24.04
N PHE A 120 2.03 5.60 -23.68
CA PHE A 120 3.17 6.16 -24.39
C PHE A 120 4.37 5.21 -24.43
N LEU A 121 4.72 4.59 -23.30
CA LEU A 121 5.81 3.61 -23.23
C LEU A 121 5.52 2.39 -24.10
N LYS A 122 4.28 1.86 -24.05
CA LYS A 122 3.87 0.73 -24.91
C LYS A 122 3.94 1.08 -26.39
N ASN A 123 3.50 2.26 -26.80
CA ASN A 123 3.57 2.70 -28.19
C ASN A 123 5.02 2.88 -28.64
N THR A 124 5.85 3.53 -27.82
CA THR A 124 7.28 3.72 -28.10
C THR A 124 7.99 2.37 -28.24
N GLN A 125 7.71 1.45 -27.33
CA GLN A 125 8.23 0.08 -27.37
C GLN A 125 7.85 -0.62 -28.67
N LYS A 126 6.58 -0.55 -29.07
CA LYS A 126 6.09 -1.13 -30.32
C LYS A 126 6.82 -0.55 -31.54
N GLU A 127 6.91 0.77 -31.63
CA GLU A 127 7.61 1.44 -32.74
C GLU A 127 9.09 1.04 -32.82
N GLN A 128 9.76 0.91 -31.67
CA GLN A 128 11.16 0.48 -31.64
C GLN A 128 11.34 -0.98 -32.07
N VAL A 129 10.43 -1.87 -31.67
CA VAL A 129 10.42 -3.27 -32.14
C VAL A 129 10.21 -3.34 -33.65
N GLU A 130 9.19 -2.66 -34.17
CA GLU A 130 8.92 -2.63 -35.61
C GLU A 130 10.12 -2.10 -36.40
N LYS A 131 10.73 -1.01 -35.94
CA LYS A 131 11.93 -0.43 -36.56
C LYS A 131 13.13 -1.37 -36.50
N ALA A 132 13.35 -2.05 -35.37
CA ALA A 132 14.45 -3.00 -35.23
C ALA A 132 14.26 -4.20 -36.18
N LEU A 133 13.06 -4.77 -36.28
CA LEU A 133 12.77 -5.86 -37.21
C LEU A 133 12.98 -5.42 -38.67
N GLN A 134 12.56 -4.22 -39.05
CA GLN A 134 12.84 -3.66 -40.38
C GLN A 134 14.33 -3.49 -40.64
N ASN A 135 15.08 -2.99 -39.65
CA ASN A 135 16.52 -2.74 -39.77
C ASN A 135 17.36 -4.01 -39.93
N LEU A 136 16.87 -5.20 -39.53
CA LEU A 136 17.55 -6.47 -39.79
C LEU A 136 17.69 -6.78 -41.30
N ASN A 137 16.80 -6.23 -42.12
CA ASN A 137 16.88 -6.31 -43.59
C ASN A 137 17.70 -5.18 -44.23
N SER A 138 18.22 -4.24 -43.44
CA SER A 138 18.99 -3.09 -43.96
C SER A 138 20.29 -3.53 -44.60
N THR A 139 20.73 -2.93 -45.70
CA THR A 139 22.08 -3.19 -46.23
C THR A 139 23.20 -2.62 -45.36
N ASN A 140 22.87 -1.74 -44.41
CA ASN A 140 23.83 -1.15 -43.48
C ASN A 140 24.08 -2.09 -42.29
N LEU A 141 25.31 -2.63 -42.21
CA LEU A 141 25.73 -3.56 -41.17
C LEU A 141 25.58 -2.98 -39.75
N GLN A 142 25.85 -1.69 -39.56
CA GLN A 142 25.69 -1.04 -38.25
C GLN A 142 24.23 -1.05 -37.81
N LEU A 143 23.30 -0.71 -38.71
CA LEU A 143 21.87 -0.73 -38.42
C LEU A 143 21.37 -2.14 -38.11
N LYS A 144 21.87 -3.17 -38.82
CA LYS A 144 21.57 -4.58 -38.51
C LYS A 144 22.07 -4.97 -37.11
N ASN A 145 23.31 -4.63 -36.78
CA ASN A 145 23.90 -4.95 -35.49
C ASN A 145 23.18 -4.26 -34.34
N ASP A 146 22.86 -2.96 -34.49
CA ASP A 146 22.11 -2.20 -33.49
C ASP A 146 20.70 -2.77 -33.30
N ALA A 147 20.03 -3.18 -34.39
CA ALA A 147 18.74 -3.84 -34.33
C ALA A 147 18.79 -5.19 -33.62
N ASN A 148 19.78 -6.03 -33.93
CA ASN A 148 19.97 -7.32 -33.27
C ASN A 148 20.27 -7.15 -31.77
N LEU A 149 21.14 -6.20 -31.41
CA LEU A 149 21.44 -5.87 -30.02
C LEU A 149 20.17 -5.42 -29.29
N PHE A 150 19.41 -4.49 -29.90
CA PHE A 150 18.14 -4.04 -29.34
C PHE A 150 17.17 -5.20 -29.07
N LEU A 151 16.98 -6.08 -30.05
CA LEU A 151 16.07 -7.23 -29.92
C LEU A 151 16.55 -8.25 -28.88
N SER A 152 17.86 -8.52 -28.81
CA SER A 152 18.43 -9.43 -27.82
C SER A 152 18.27 -8.96 -26.37
N ILE A 153 18.46 -7.65 -26.13
CA ILE A 153 18.25 -7.06 -24.80
C ILE A 153 16.77 -7.04 -24.43
N ASN A 154 15.91 -6.81 -25.42
CA ASN A 154 14.47 -6.59 -25.21
C ASN A 154 13.60 -7.80 -25.56
N GLN A 155 14.16 -9.02 -25.48
CA GLN A 155 13.44 -10.27 -25.76
C GLN A 155 12.20 -10.53 -24.87
N HIS A 156 12.08 -9.81 -23.75
CA HIS A 156 10.99 -9.91 -22.78
C HIS A 156 9.78 -9.02 -23.13
N TYR A 157 9.87 -8.23 -24.20
CA TYR A 157 8.80 -7.35 -24.66
C TYR A 157 7.57 -8.12 -25.14
N GLU A 158 6.40 -7.48 -25.07
CA GLU A 158 5.14 -8.05 -25.56
C GLU A 158 5.01 -7.81 -27.09
N PHE A 159 5.60 -8.70 -27.87
CA PHE A 159 5.48 -8.69 -29.32
C PHE A 159 4.01 -8.94 -29.75
N GLN A 160 3.57 -8.22 -30.78
CA GLN A 160 2.26 -8.36 -31.40
C GLN A 160 2.29 -9.42 -32.49
N ASP A 161 1.13 -9.93 -32.91
CA ASP A 161 1.06 -11.02 -33.90
C ASP A 161 1.67 -10.65 -35.26
N LYS A 162 1.59 -9.37 -35.63
CA LYS A 162 2.30 -8.82 -36.79
C LYS A 162 3.82 -8.97 -36.65
N ASP A 163 4.37 -8.65 -35.48
CA ASP A 163 5.81 -8.78 -35.22
C ASP A 163 6.24 -10.25 -35.33
N TYR A 164 5.41 -11.20 -34.86
CA TYR A 164 5.69 -12.63 -35.04
C TYR A 164 5.65 -13.07 -36.51
N PHE A 165 4.76 -12.50 -37.32
CA PHE A 165 4.76 -12.74 -38.76
C PHE A 165 6.03 -12.17 -39.44
N ASP A 166 6.47 -10.99 -39.03
CA ASP A 166 7.69 -10.38 -39.54
C ASP A 166 8.94 -11.20 -39.14
N ILE A 167 8.99 -11.67 -37.89
CA ILE A 167 10.04 -12.59 -37.42
C ILE A 167 10.04 -13.89 -38.21
N TYR A 168 8.87 -14.50 -38.45
CA TYR A 168 8.76 -15.70 -39.28
C TYR A 168 9.35 -15.48 -40.67
N SER A 169 8.99 -14.37 -41.32
CA SER A 169 9.47 -14.01 -42.65
C SER A 169 10.99 -13.81 -42.68
N LEU A 170 11.57 -13.23 -41.62
CA LEU A 170 13.02 -13.05 -41.45
C LEU A 170 13.76 -14.37 -41.18
N LEU A 171 13.13 -15.33 -40.50
CA LEU A 171 13.74 -16.63 -40.23
C LEU A 171 13.84 -17.50 -41.50
N GLU A 172 12.88 -17.33 -42.42
CA GLU A 172 12.83 -18.01 -43.72
C GLU A 172 13.69 -17.32 -44.80
N SER A 173 14.20 -16.11 -44.54
CA SER A 173 15.05 -15.39 -45.50
C SER A 173 16.53 -15.81 -45.43
N ASP A 174 17.36 -15.20 -46.27
CA ASP A 174 18.82 -15.35 -46.32
C ASP A 174 19.56 -14.55 -45.21
N LEU A 175 18.86 -14.23 -44.11
CA LEU A 175 19.46 -13.58 -42.95
C LEU A 175 20.57 -14.45 -42.33
N GLU A 176 21.67 -13.84 -41.91
CA GLU A 176 22.78 -14.55 -41.27
C GLU A 176 22.33 -15.27 -39.98
N ASP A 177 22.90 -16.44 -39.72
CA ASP A 177 22.52 -17.30 -38.59
C ASP A 177 22.69 -16.63 -37.22
N SER A 178 23.67 -15.74 -37.09
CA SER A 178 23.93 -14.95 -35.88
C SER A 178 22.70 -14.11 -35.49
N TYR A 179 22.05 -13.47 -36.45
CA TYR A 179 20.84 -12.68 -36.24
C TYR A 179 19.61 -13.58 -36.05
N LYS A 180 19.54 -14.69 -36.78
CA LYS A 180 18.46 -15.67 -36.62
C LYS A 180 18.42 -16.27 -35.20
N GLY A 181 19.56 -16.40 -34.53
CA GLY A 181 19.62 -16.87 -33.13
C GLY A 181 18.75 -16.02 -32.19
N THR A 182 18.89 -14.69 -32.23
CA THR A 182 18.07 -13.76 -31.44
C THR A 182 16.59 -13.90 -31.78
N LEU A 183 16.26 -13.99 -33.06
CA LEU A 183 14.90 -14.14 -33.53
C LEU A 183 14.26 -15.45 -33.04
N LYS A 184 14.98 -16.58 -33.16
CA LYS A 184 14.56 -17.89 -32.65
C LYS A 184 14.30 -17.87 -31.15
N LEU A 185 15.14 -17.15 -30.39
CA LEU A 185 14.95 -16.99 -28.94
C LEU A 185 13.64 -16.26 -28.64
N ILE A 186 13.37 -15.13 -29.30
CA ILE A 186 12.11 -14.38 -29.17
C ILE A 186 10.92 -15.27 -29.56
N PHE A 187 11.04 -15.99 -30.68
CA PHE A 187 10.01 -16.88 -31.20
C PHE A 187 9.66 -18.02 -30.24
N SER A 188 10.67 -18.57 -29.57
CA SER A 188 10.50 -19.69 -28.64
C SER A 188 9.76 -19.33 -27.33
N ASN A 189 9.59 -18.04 -27.04
CA ASN A 189 8.98 -17.55 -25.79
C ASN A 189 7.46 -17.34 -25.87
N LYS A 190 6.82 -17.47 -27.04
CA LYS A 190 5.36 -17.28 -27.18
C LYS A 190 4.72 -18.34 -28.06
N ILE A 191 3.58 -18.86 -27.61
CA ILE A 191 2.74 -19.74 -28.41
C ILE A 191 2.09 -18.91 -29.53
N SER A 192 2.41 -19.24 -30.78
CA SER A 192 1.78 -18.68 -31.97
C SER A 192 1.75 -19.72 -33.09
N ASN A 193 0.80 -19.59 -34.03
CA ASN A 193 0.70 -20.51 -35.17
C ASN A 193 1.96 -20.48 -36.05
N TYR A 194 2.59 -19.31 -36.18
CA TYR A 194 3.84 -19.15 -36.94
C TYR A 194 5.02 -19.85 -36.24
N ALA A 195 5.14 -19.71 -34.92
CA ALA A 195 6.15 -20.42 -34.14
C ALA A 195 5.94 -21.94 -34.19
N THR A 196 4.68 -22.41 -34.07
CA THR A 196 4.35 -23.83 -34.22
C THR A 196 4.86 -24.34 -35.55
N LYS A 197 4.47 -23.68 -36.65
CA LYS A 197 4.83 -24.08 -38.00
C LYS A 197 6.35 -24.14 -38.18
N TYR A 198 7.05 -23.11 -37.73
CA TYR A 198 8.51 -22.99 -37.86
C TYR A 198 9.26 -24.08 -37.09
N PHE A 199 9.00 -24.25 -35.79
CA PHE A 199 9.72 -25.24 -34.99
C PHE A 199 9.33 -26.68 -35.35
N ASP A 200 8.08 -26.89 -35.75
CA ASP A 200 7.61 -28.20 -36.22
C ASP A 200 8.23 -28.59 -37.56
N SER A 201 8.55 -27.65 -38.46
CA SER A 201 9.31 -27.95 -39.67
C SER A 201 10.79 -28.12 -39.37
N LEU A 202 11.34 -27.38 -38.40
CA LEU A 202 12.77 -27.40 -38.11
C LEU A 202 13.23 -28.69 -37.41
N ILE A 203 12.40 -29.29 -36.54
CA ILE A 203 12.76 -30.48 -35.76
C ILE A 203 13.00 -31.73 -36.61
N ILE A 204 12.45 -31.78 -37.83
CA ILE A 204 12.57 -32.92 -38.74
C ILE A 204 13.70 -32.75 -39.78
N THR A 205 14.36 -31.59 -39.83
CA THR A 205 15.44 -31.33 -40.80
C THR A 205 16.82 -31.56 -40.19
N HIS A 206 17.86 -31.55 -41.03
CA HIS A 206 19.26 -31.58 -40.57
C HIS A 206 19.65 -30.34 -39.74
N GLU A 207 18.85 -29.28 -39.77
CA GLU A 207 19.06 -28.06 -38.98
C GLU A 207 18.50 -28.19 -37.55
N ALA A 208 17.90 -29.31 -37.17
CA ALA A 208 17.35 -29.51 -35.84
C ALA A 208 18.42 -29.41 -34.73
N ASP A 209 19.59 -30.04 -34.93
CA ASP A 209 20.65 -30.12 -33.91
C ASP A 209 21.17 -28.75 -33.43
N PRO A 210 21.54 -27.78 -34.29
CA PRO A 210 21.95 -26.44 -33.84
C PRO A 210 20.80 -25.61 -33.24
N ASN A 211 19.55 -26.01 -33.45
CA ASN A 211 18.36 -25.26 -33.03
C ASN A 211 17.58 -25.94 -31.91
N ILE A 212 18.05 -27.09 -31.41
CA ILE A 212 17.30 -27.95 -30.49
C ILE A 212 16.91 -27.23 -29.20
N PHE A 213 17.78 -26.34 -28.71
CA PHE A 213 17.49 -25.52 -27.53
C PHE A 213 16.21 -24.68 -27.72
N TYR A 214 16.08 -23.98 -28.85
CA TYR A 214 14.92 -23.14 -29.14
C TYR A 214 13.66 -23.98 -29.36
N ILE A 215 13.79 -25.12 -30.05
CA ILE A 215 12.67 -26.05 -30.30
C ILE A 215 12.13 -26.59 -28.97
N ILE A 216 13.01 -27.07 -28.09
CA ILE A 216 12.60 -27.66 -26.82
C ILE A 216 12.03 -26.61 -25.88
N ARG A 217 12.61 -25.41 -25.84
CA ARG A 217 12.04 -24.28 -25.11
C ARG A 217 10.60 -23.98 -25.55
N TYR A 218 10.38 -23.95 -26.86
CA TYR A 218 9.05 -23.74 -27.41
C TYR A 218 8.08 -24.90 -27.13
N TYR A 219 8.53 -26.15 -27.24
CA TYR A 219 7.71 -27.34 -26.97
C TYR A 219 7.33 -27.46 -25.50
N SER A 220 8.23 -27.10 -24.59
CA SER A 220 7.94 -27.00 -23.16
C SER A 220 6.79 -26.01 -22.91
N LEU A 221 6.84 -24.83 -23.54
CA LEU A 221 5.77 -23.83 -23.45
C LEU A 221 4.40 -24.33 -23.96
N CYS A 222 4.40 -25.13 -25.03
CA CYS A 222 3.18 -25.69 -25.62
C CYS A 222 2.64 -26.94 -24.90
N GLY A 223 3.37 -27.47 -23.91
CA GLY A 223 3.15 -28.80 -23.37
C GLY A 223 3.84 -29.87 -24.21
N ILE A 224 4.98 -30.36 -23.73
CA ILE A 224 5.90 -31.23 -24.48
C ILE A 224 5.28 -32.58 -24.89
N GLU A 225 4.29 -33.05 -24.13
CA GLU A 225 3.55 -34.29 -24.36
C GLU A 225 2.88 -34.31 -25.74
N ASN A 226 2.37 -33.15 -26.18
CA ASN A 226 1.73 -32.99 -27.50
C ASN A 226 2.72 -33.11 -28.67
N LYS A 227 4.02 -33.20 -28.38
CA LYS A 227 5.11 -33.18 -29.36
C LYS A 227 6.00 -34.43 -29.31
N PHE A 228 5.64 -35.44 -28.52
CA PHE A 228 6.42 -36.68 -28.39
C PHE A 228 6.70 -37.37 -29.73
N SER A 229 5.71 -37.49 -30.60
CA SER A 229 5.90 -38.10 -31.93
C SER A 229 7.01 -37.43 -32.74
N LYS A 230 7.09 -36.10 -32.71
CA LYS A 230 8.13 -35.32 -33.40
C LYS A 230 9.50 -35.47 -32.75
N ILE A 231 9.53 -35.55 -31.41
CA ILE A 231 10.76 -35.80 -30.66
C ILE A 231 11.30 -37.20 -30.99
N VAL A 232 10.43 -38.21 -31.05
CA VAL A 232 10.77 -39.58 -31.44
C VAL A 232 11.32 -39.60 -32.87
N GLU A 233 10.65 -38.91 -33.80
CA GLU A 233 11.13 -38.79 -35.18
C GLU A 233 12.52 -38.16 -35.26
N TYR A 234 12.74 -37.05 -34.54
CA TYR A 234 14.05 -36.40 -34.44
C TYR A 234 15.14 -37.34 -33.94
N ILE A 235 14.88 -38.09 -32.86
CA ILE A 235 15.82 -39.08 -32.31
C ILE A 235 16.14 -40.16 -33.34
N LYS A 236 15.10 -40.73 -33.99
CA LYS A 236 15.24 -41.82 -34.99
C LYS A 236 15.93 -41.38 -36.27
N ASN A 237 15.84 -40.10 -36.63
CA ASN A 237 16.50 -39.54 -37.82
C ASN A 237 18.03 -39.36 -37.64
N SER A 238 18.66 -40.08 -36.69
CA SER A 238 20.10 -40.07 -36.43
C SER A 238 20.66 -41.47 -36.59
N GLN A 239 21.87 -41.58 -37.18
CA GLN A 239 22.65 -42.83 -37.10
C GLN A 239 23.14 -43.11 -35.67
N TYR A 240 23.21 -42.08 -34.82
CA TYR A 240 23.66 -42.16 -33.44
C TYR A 240 22.53 -41.74 -32.50
N ILE A 241 21.53 -42.61 -32.34
CA ILE A 241 20.31 -42.39 -31.55
C ILE A 241 20.66 -41.96 -30.12
N SER A 242 21.54 -42.69 -29.43
CA SER A 242 21.95 -42.37 -28.06
C SER A 242 22.57 -40.98 -27.93
N ASN A 243 23.44 -40.57 -28.86
CA ASN A 243 24.08 -39.24 -28.82
C ASN A 243 23.08 -38.11 -29.03
N ARG A 244 22.15 -38.28 -29.98
CA ARG A 244 21.10 -37.29 -30.22
C ARG A 244 20.16 -37.18 -29.02
N ALA A 245 19.79 -38.30 -28.42
CA ALA A 245 19.00 -38.32 -27.20
C ALA A 245 19.71 -37.67 -26.00
N LEU A 246 21.03 -37.81 -25.87
CA LEU A 246 21.81 -37.13 -24.83
C LEU A 246 21.82 -35.61 -25.02
N ASN A 247 22.01 -35.13 -26.26
CA ASN A 247 21.94 -33.71 -26.57
C ASN A 247 20.55 -33.15 -26.24
N LEU A 248 19.50 -33.80 -26.75
CA LEU A 248 18.11 -33.50 -26.44
C LEU A 248 17.86 -33.44 -24.92
N SER A 249 18.30 -34.45 -24.19
CA SER A 249 18.12 -34.54 -22.73
C SER A 249 18.76 -33.37 -22.01
N SER A 250 19.98 -32.99 -22.41
CA SER A 250 20.69 -31.86 -21.82
C SER A 250 19.92 -30.55 -22.02
N MET A 251 19.26 -30.39 -23.16
CA MET A 251 18.47 -29.20 -23.52
C MET A 251 17.10 -29.17 -22.84
N ILE A 252 16.46 -30.34 -22.67
CA ILE A 252 15.21 -30.42 -21.90
C ILE A 252 15.50 -30.18 -20.42
N ILE A 253 16.54 -30.78 -19.85
CA ILE A 253 16.89 -30.59 -18.44
C ILE A 253 17.18 -29.11 -18.15
N SER A 254 17.92 -28.41 -19.02
CA SER A 254 18.17 -26.97 -18.83
C SER A 254 16.93 -26.09 -18.93
N THR A 255 15.84 -26.59 -19.54
CA THR A 255 14.57 -25.89 -19.71
C THR A 255 13.55 -26.26 -18.62
N SER A 256 13.33 -27.56 -18.40
CA SER A 256 12.30 -28.11 -17.51
C SER A 256 12.61 -29.56 -17.12
N HIS A 257 12.97 -29.79 -15.85
CA HIS A 257 13.20 -31.13 -15.31
C HIS A 257 11.94 -32.02 -15.39
N THR A 258 10.76 -31.41 -15.20
CA THR A 258 9.47 -32.09 -15.30
C THR A 258 9.22 -32.63 -16.70
N ASP A 259 9.53 -31.85 -17.74
CA ASP A 259 9.35 -32.27 -19.13
C ASP A 259 10.32 -33.38 -19.51
N PHE A 260 11.55 -33.33 -18.98
CA PHE A 260 12.51 -34.41 -19.13
C PHE A 260 11.96 -35.72 -18.57
N LEU A 261 11.46 -35.72 -17.32
CA LEU A 261 10.91 -36.92 -16.70
C LEU A 261 9.68 -37.45 -17.46
N LYS A 262 8.80 -36.56 -17.94
CA LYS A 262 7.61 -36.93 -18.73
C LYS A 262 7.98 -37.61 -20.06
N ILE A 263 8.97 -37.07 -20.77
CA ILE A 263 9.47 -37.67 -22.02
C ILE A 263 9.93 -39.11 -21.77
N PHE A 264 10.76 -39.31 -20.75
CA PHE A 264 11.33 -40.63 -20.46
C PHE A 264 10.37 -41.57 -19.71
N ASP A 265 9.15 -41.12 -19.39
CA ASP A 265 8.05 -41.98 -18.93
C ASP A 265 7.11 -42.40 -20.08
N SER A 266 7.35 -41.92 -21.30
CA SER A 266 6.54 -42.24 -22.48
C SER A 266 6.97 -43.53 -23.17
N ASP A 267 6.00 -44.39 -23.49
CA ASP A 267 6.22 -45.63 -24.25
C ASP A 267 6.70 -45.33 -25.69
N GLU A 268 6.29 -44.18 -26.25
CA GLU A 268 6.72 -43.73 -27.57
C GLU A 268 8.23 -43.47 -27.63
N ILE A 269 8.78 -42.85 -26.57
CA ILE A 269 10.21 -42.57 -26.46
C ILE A 269 11.00 -43.85 -26.25
N ILE A 270 10.49 -44.78 -25.44
CA ILE A 270 11.13 -46.10 -25.23
C ILE A 270 11.23 -46.85 -26.56
N SER A 271 10.19 -46.78 -27.40
CA SER A 271 10.18 -47.40 -28.74
C SER A 271 11.19 -46.80 -29.73
N ALA A 272 11.88 -45.71 -29.36
CA ALA A 272 12.92 -45.10 -30.17
C ALA A 272 14.29 -45.75 -30.03
N PHE A 273 14.49 -46.63 -29.05
CA PHE A 273 15.78 -47.21 -28.73
C PHE A 273 15.77 -48.73 -28.88
N THR A 274 16.87 -49.27 -29.38
CA THR A 274 17.23 -50.67 -29.13
C THR A 274 17.68 -50.85 -27.68
N LYS A 275 17.75 -52.10 -27.21
CA LYS A 275 18.24 -52.40 -25.85
C LYS A 275 19.66 -51.86 -25.62
N GLU A 276 20.54 -52.03 -26.60
CA GLU A 276 21.93 -51.58 -26.53
C GLU A 276 22.05 -50.05 -26.48
N GLU A 277 21.29 -49.35 -27.33
CA GLU A 277 21.27 -47.88 -27.35
C GLU A 277 20.72 -47.27 -26.06
N GLY A 278 19.68 -47.90 -25.49
CA GLY A 278 19.09 -47.52 -24.21
C GLY A 278 20.09 -47.67 -23.06
N ILE A 279 20.78 -48.80 -22.97
CA ILE A 279 21.84 -49.02 -21.96
C ILE A 279 22.97 -47.99 -22.13
N LEU A 280 23.40 -47.73 -23.37
CA LEU A 280 24.45 -46.76 -23.65
C LEU A 280 24.02 -45.34 -23.24
N PHE A 281 22.79 -44.95 -23.53
CA PHE A 281 22.23 -43.67 -23.08
C PHE A 281 22.22 -43.56 -21.56
N LEU A 282 21.73 -44.59 -20.84
CA LEU A 282 21.70 -44.61 -19.38
C LEU A 282 23.09 -44.40 -18.77
N LYS A 283 24.11 -45.06 -19.34
CA LYS A 283 25.50 -44.92 -18.88
C LYS A 283 26.00 -43.48 -19.02
N HIS A 284 25.67 -42.81 -20.12
CA HIS A 284 26.18 -41.47 -20.42
C HIS A 284 25.39 -40.34 -19.75
N ILE A 285 24.09 -40.50 -19.56
CA ILE A 285 23.26 -39.46 -18.93
C ILE A 285 23.48 -39.36 -17.42
N GLN A 286 24.02 -40.40 -16.79
CA GLN A 286 24.22 -40.49 -15.34
C GLN A 286 24.90 -39.25 -14.73
N GLY A 287 26.00 -38.78 -15.33
CA GLY A 287 26.71 -37.60 -14.82
C GLY A 287 25.87 -36.33 -14.86
N THR A 288 25.06 -36.16 -15.92
CA THR A 288 24.10 -35.04 -16.03
C THR A 288 23.02 -35.17 -14.96
N LEU A 289 22.46 -36.36 -14.75
CA LEU A 289 21.44 -36.59 -13.72
C LEU A 289 21.97 -36.33 -12.30
N GLU A 290 23.22 -36.69 -12.03
CA GLU A 290 23.88 -36.42 -10.74
C GLU A 290 24.05 -34.91 -10.53
N HIS A 291 24.53 -34.18 -11.54
CA HIS A 291 24.69 -32.73 -11.48
C HIS A 291 23.37 -32.02 -11.14
N TYR A 292 22.26 -32.42 -11.77
CA TYR A 292 20.94 -31.83 -11.56
C TYR A 292 20.12 -32.49 -10.43
N LYS A 293 20.69 -33.48 -9.70
CA LYS A 293 20.02 -34.24 -8.63
C LYS A 293 18.73 -34.94 -9.07
N LEU A 294 18.69 -35.46 -10.29
CA LEU A 294 17.52 -36.12 -10.89
C LEU A 294 17.59 -37.65 -10.85
N VAL A 295 18.68 -38.24 -10.34
CA VAL A 295 18.93 -39.69 -10.37
C VAL A 295 17.75 -40.50 -9.82
N ASP A 296 17.27 -40.18 -8.62
CA ASP A 296 16.21 -40.97 -7.97
C ASP A 296 14.85 -40.83 -8.66
N LEU A 297 14.54 -39.64 -9.15
CA LEU A 297 13.32 -39.40 -9.93
C LEU A 297 13.39 -40.14 -11.27
N PHE A 298 14.55 -40.10 -11.94
CA PHE A 298 14.73 -40.74 -13.23
C PHE A 298 14.68 -42.27 -13.14
N LYS A 299 15.21 -42.86 -12.05
CA LYS A 299 15.08 -44.32 -11.77
C LYS A 299 13.64 -44.81 -11.73
N ASN A 300 12.68 -43.93 -11.42
CA ASN A 300 11.27 -44.28 -11.37
C ASN A 300 10.59 -44.26 -12.75
N THR A 301 11.22 -43.66 -13.77
CA THR A 301 10.67 -43.59 -15.13
C THR A 301 10.60 -44.98 -15.78
N LYS A 302 9.64 -45.15 -16.70
CA LYS A 302 9.56 -46.38 -17.52
C LYS A 302 10.83 -46.63 -18.35
N PHE A 303 11.48 -45.59 -18.86
CA PHE A 303 12.69 -45.75 -19.65
C PHE A 303 13.82 -46.40 -18.84
N PHE A 304 14.10 -45.89 -17.63
CA PHE A 304 15.14 -46.49 -16.78
C PHE A 304 14.86 -47.97 -16.50
N LYS A 305 13.63 -48.29 -16.09
CA LYS A 305 13.20 -49.67 -15.80
C LYS A 305 13.31 -50.62 -17.00
N SER A 306 13.13 -50.10 -18.21
CA SER A 306 13.16 -50.88 -19.45
C SER A 306 14.59 -51.23 -19.89
N PHE A 307 15.58 -50.40 -19.55
CA PHE A 307 16.96 -50.55 -20.02
C PHE A 307 17.99 -50.81 -18.91
N SER A 308 17.59 -50.84 -17.64
CA SER A 308 18.49 -51.17 -16.51
C SER A 308 18.68 -52.67 -16.28
N ASN A 309 17.86 -53.53 -16.92
CA ASN A 309 17.86 -54.99 -16.80
C ASN A 309 18.35 -55.66 -18.09
#